data_AF-A0A6U1WEN0-F1
#
_entry.id   AF-A0A6U1WEN0-F1
#
_cell.length_a   1.000
_cell.length_b   1.000
_cell.length_c   1.000
_cell.angle_alpha   90.00
_cell.angle_beta   90.00
_cell.angle_gamma   90.00
#
_symmetry.space_group_name_H-M   'P 1'
#
loop_
_entity.id
_entity.type
_entity.pdbx_description
1 polymer ?
#
loop_
_entity_poly.entity_id
_entity_poly.type
_entity_poly.pdbx_seq_one_letter_code
_entity_poly.pdbx_strand_id
1 'polypeptide(L)'
;EGEGVYDSKSWGPEGRRLQLILLDVRYSRSEFETTDDITTPHVPTDDMEKRVLSEAQWSWLESELSKPADVRLIVSSMQILADGHNFECWRMIPHERERLYGLLEPLTATSRVLILS
;
A
#
# COMPACT_ATOMS: atom_id res chain seq x y z
N GLU A 1 9.25 11.26 17.07
CA GLU A 1 8.09 10.44 16.63
C GLU A 1 8.65 9.40 15.66
N GLY A 2 8.30 8.12 15.81
CA GLY A 2 8.83 7.06 14.95
C GLY A 2 8.23 7.12 13.54
N GLU A 3 8.83 6.41 12.57
CA GLU A 3 8.42 6.44 11.16
C GLU A 3 7.52 5.24 10.78
N GLY A 4 7.14 4.37 11.72
CA GLY A 4 6.52 3.06 11.44
C GLY A 4 7.57 1.97 11.21
N VAL A 5 7.12 0.74 10.94
CA VAL A 5 7.97 -0.45 10.71
C VAL A 5 7.72 -1.01 9.31
N TYR A 6 8.39 -0.42 8.32
CA TYR A 6 8.41 -0.87 6.94
C TYR A 6 9.85 -1.21 6.52
N ASP A 7 10.01 -2.11 5.56
CA ASP A 7 11.33 -2.56 5.11
C ASP A 7 11.28 -3.10 3.67
N SER A 8 12.44 -3.17 3.03
CA SER A 8 12.60 -3.66 1.66
C SER A 8 13.85 -4.52 1.57
N LYS A 9 13.75 -5.62 0.84
CA LYS A 9 14.88 -6.51 0.59
C LYS A 9 14.88 -7.04 -0.83
N SER A 10 16.06 -7.05 -1.43
CA SER A 10 16.25 -7.53 -2.80
C SER A 10 17.24 -8.69 -2.85
N TRP A 11 16.99 -9.63 -3.77
CA TRP A 11 17.83 -10.80 -4.00
C TRP A 11 17.99 -11.08 -5.48
N GLY A 12 19.05 -11.80 -5.83
CA GLY A 12 19.27 -12.36 -7.16
C GLY A 12 20.02 -11.44 -8.14
N PRO A 13 20.54 -12.01 -9.23
CA PRO A 13 21.21 -11.27 -10.29
C PRO A 13 20.18 -10.62 -11.24
N GLU A 14 20.66 -9.76 -12.14
CA GLU A 14 19.86 -9.20 -13.26
C GLU A 14 19.11 -10.27 -14.06
N GLY A 15 17.85 -9.98 -14.41
CA GLY A 15 16.95 -10.91 -15.08
C GLY A 15 16.31 -11.95 -14.14
N ARG A 16 16.68 -11.98 -12.86
CA ARG A 16 16.13 -12.84 -11.80
C ARG A 16 16.07 -12.13 -10.43
N ARG A 17 15.91 -10.81 -10.43
CA ARG A 17 15.85 -9.99 -9.20
C ARG A 17 14.46 -10.02 -8.59
N LEU A 18 14.38 -10.47 -7.36
CA LEU A 18 13.20 -10.34 -6.51
C LEU A 18 13.38 -9.14 -5.57
N GLN A 19 12.36 -8.31 -5.46
CA GLN A 19 12.25 -7.27 -4.43
C GLN A 19 11.01 -7.54 -3.57
N LEU A 20 11.20 -7.67 -2.26
CA LEU A 20 10.14 -7.68 -1.26
C LEU A 20 10.01 -6.29 -0.68
N ILE A 21 8.80 -5.75 -0.62
CA ILE A 21 8.46 -4.47 0.00
C ILE A 21 7.38 -4.74 1.04
N LEU A 22 7.70 -4.46 2.30
CA LEU A 22 6.80 -4.61 3.44
C LEU A 22 6.29 -3.22 3.84
N LEU A 23 4.98 -2.98 3.68
CA LEU A 23 4.34 -1.74 4.09
C LEU A 23 3.87 -1.81 5.55
N ASP A 24 4.12 -0.76 6.32
CA ASP A 24 3.39 -0.46 7.55
C ASP A 24 2.15 0.36 7.20
N VAL A 25 0.97 -0.24 7.37
CA VAL A 25 -0.34 0.40 7.13
C VAL A 25 -1.12 0.62 8.44
N ARG A 26 -0.41 0.63 9.56
CA ARG A 26 -1.00 0.79 10.91
C ARG A 26 -0.51 2.06 11.59
N TYR A 27 0.79 2.33 11.55
CA TYR A 27 1.40 3.35 12.41
C TYR A 27 0.91 4.78 12.11
N SER A 28 0.80 5.15 10.83
CA SER A 28 0.41 6.51 10.42
C SER A 28 -0.99 6.62 9.83
N ARG A 29 -1.73 5.51 9.79
CA ARG A 29 -3.06 5.43 9.17
C ARG A 29 -4.07 6.28 9.96
N SER A 30 -4.82 7.10 9.24
CA SER A 30 -5.96 7.83 9.82
C SER A 30 -7.07 6.88 10.24
N GLU A 31 -7.85 7.29 11.25
CA GLU A 31 -9.06 6.57 11.63
C GLU A 31 -10.04 6.50 10.44
N PHE A 32 -10.67 5.34 10.27
CA PHE A 32 -11.71 5.18 9.25
C PHE A 32 -12.98 5.90 9.65
N GLU A 33 -13.74 6.38 8.67
CA GLU A 33 -15.13 6.76 8.94
C GLU A 33 -15.91 5.53 9.37
N THR A 34 -16.77 5.71 10.35
CA THR A 34 -17.57 4.63 10.93
C THR A 34 -19.06 4.83 10.72
N THR A 35 -19.80 3.73 10.81
CA THR A 35 -21.26 3.76 10.89
C THR A 35 -21.72 3.02 12.15
N ASP A 36 -22.98 3.21 12.53
CA ASP A 36 -23.58 2.48 13.65
C ASP A 36 -23.94 1.01 13.31
N ASP A 37 -23.84 0.61 12.04
CA ASP A 37 -24.12 -0.76 11.59
C ASP A 37 -22.86 -1.62 11.69
N ILE A 38 -22.88 -2.59 12.61
CA ILE A 38 -21.78 -3.54 12.83
C ILE A 38 -21.46 -4.43 11.61
N THR A 39 -22.41 -4.61 10.70
CA THR A 39 -22.21 -5.37 9.44
C THR A 39 -21.54 -4.52 8.36
N THR A 40 -21.62 -3.20 8.48
CA THR A 40 -20.95 -2.23 7.61
C THR A 40 -20.21 -1.17 8.44
N PRO A 41 -19.20 -1.57 9.23
CA PRO A 41 -18.63 -0.71 10.26
C PRO A 41 -17.90 0.51 9.69
N HIS A 42 -17.49 0.48 8.42
CA HIS A 42 -16.78 1.58 7.76
C HIS A 42 -17.41 2.01 6.44
N VAL A 43 -17.19 3.26 6.09
CA VAL A 43 -17.49 3.83 4.78
C VAL A 43 -16.25 4.54 4.21
N PRO A 44 -16.10 4.61 2.88
CA PRO A 44 -15.06 5.41 2.26
C PRO A 44 -15.17 6.88 2.66
N THR A 45 -14.02 7.52 2.87
CA THR A 45 -13.94 8.96 3.12
C THR A 45 -13.66 9.74 1.83
N ASP A 46 -14.13 10.99 1.76
CA ASP A 46 -13.73 11.98 0.75
C ASP A 46 -12.70 12.99 1.34
N ASP A 47 -12.29 12.80 2.59
CA ASP A 47 -11.32 13.67 3.27
C ASP A 47 -9.90 13.38 2.76
N MET A 48 -9.38 14.33 1.98
CA MET A 48 -8.05 14.28 1.38
C MET A 48 -6.90 14.42 2.38
N GLU A 49 -7.17 14.82 3.63
CA GLU A 49 -6.16 14.87 4.70
C GLU A 49 -5.95 13.50 5.35
N LYS A 50 -6.87 12.55 5.15
CA LYS A 50 -6.70 11.17 5.63
C LYS A 50 -5.64 10.44 4.84
N ARG A 51 -4.90 9.57 5.53
CA ARG A 51 -3.75 8.87 4.96
C ARG A 51 -3.71 7.40 5.37
N VAL A 52 -3.12 6.55 4.53
CA VAL A 52 -2.78 5.16 4.86
C VAL A 52 -1.31 5.07 5.26
N LEU A 53 -0.44 5.71 4.47
CA LEU A 53 1.00 5.77 4.73
C LEU A 53 1.39 7.19 5.17
N SER A 54 2.53 7.33 5.86
CA SER A 54 3.12 8.66 6.06
C SER A 54 3.75 9.18 4.77
N GLU A 55 3.92 10.50 4.63
CA GLU A 55 4.64 11.07 3.48
C GLU A 55 6.10 10.58 3.41
N ALA A 56 6.73 10.33 4.56
CA ALA A 56 8.06 9.73 4.61
C ALA A 56 8.07 8.32 4.01
N GLN A 57 7.07 7.51 4.34
CA GLN A 57 6.93 6.17 3.80
C GLN A 57 6.52 6.16 2.32
N TRP A 58 5.70 7.10 1.87
CA TRP A 58 5.41 7.29 0.43
C TRP A 58 6.69 7.62 -0.34
N SER A 59 7.47 8.59 0.14
CA SER A 59 8.75 8.97 -0.47
C SER A 59 9.74 7.80 -0.47
N TRP A 60 9.79 7.02 0.61
CA TRP A 60 10.58 5.80 0.68
C TRP A 60 10.10 4.75 -0.33
N LEU A 61 8.79 4.51 -0.44
CA LEU A 61 8.23 3.54 -1.36
C LEU A 61 8.56 3.90 -2.81
N GLU A 62 8.42 5.16 -3.21
CA GLU A 62 8.82 5.64 -4.53
C GLU A 62 10.30 5.36 -4.81
N SER A 63 11.17 5.65 -3.84
CA SER A 63 12.60 5.35 -3.92
C SER A 63 12.88 3.86 -4.06
N GLU A 64 12.21 3.01 -3.29
CA GLU A 64 12.35 1.55 -3.41
C GLU A 64 11.88 1.03 -4.77
N LEU A 65 10.75 1.51 -5.27
CA LEU A 65 10.18 1.07 -6.55
C LEU A 65 11.06 1.47 -7.75
N SER A 66 11.85 2.55 -7.62
CA SER A 66 12.85 2.97 -8.62
C SER A 66 14.02 2.00 -8.76
N LYS A 67 14.26 1.13 -7.77
CA LYS A 67 15.34 0.14 -7.83
C LYS A 67 15.01 -0.97 -8.84
N PRO A 68 16.02 -1.56 -9.51
CA PRO A 68 15.78 -2.62 -10.50
C PRO A 68 15.26 -3.91 -9.83
N ALA A 69 14.16 -4.43 -10.35
CA ALA A 69 13.63 -5.74 -9.99
C ALA A 69 12.82 -6.34 -11.15
N ASP A 70 12.89 -7.67 -11.30
CA ASP A 70 12.13 -8.42 -12.30
C ASP A 70 10.77 -8.84 -11.73
N VAL A 71 10.75 -9.15 -10.43
CA VAL A 71 9.55 -9.45 -9.64
C VAL A 71 9.53 -8.59 -8.38
N ARG A 72 8.40 -7.96 -8.12
CA ARG A 72 8.11 -7.19 -6.90
C ARG A 72 6.99 -7.86 -6.11
N LEU A 73 7.23 -8.11 -4.84
CA LEU A 73 6.20 -8.56 -3.89
C LEU A 73 5.91 -7.41 -2.93
N ILE A 74 4.74 -6.79 -3.11
CA ILE A 74 4.23 -5.73 -2.24
C ILE A 74 3.35 -6.36 -1.19
N VAL A 75 3.72 -6.24 0.07
CA VAL A 75 3.02 -6.85 1.20
C VAL A 75 2.34 -5.76 2.02
N SER A 76 1.04 -5.93 2.23
CA SER A 76 0.24 -5.10 3.12
C SER A 76 -0.53 -5.98 4.08
N SER A 77 -0.62 -5.59 5.36
CA SER A 77 -1.50 -6.27 6.32
C SER A 77 -2.97 -5.85 6.20
N MET A 78 -3.28 -4.97 5.26
CA MET A 78 -4.62 -4.47 4.96
C MET A 78 -4.93 -4.72 3.49
N GLN A 79 -6.14 -5.19 3.21
CA GLN A 79 -6.53 -5.58 1.85
C GLN A 79 -6.50 -4.39 0.88
N ILE A 80 -5.72 -4.53 -0.19
CA ILE A 80 -5.56 -3.46 -1.20
C ILE A 80 -6.67 -3.52 -2.26
N LEU A 81 -6.96 -4.71 -2.77
CA LEU A 81 -7.85 -4.93 -3.92
C LEU A 81 -9.31 -5.23 -3.53
N ALA A 82 -9.62 -5.32 -2.24
CA ALA A 82 -10.95 -5.71 -1.79
C ALA A 82 -11.98 -4.60 -2.00
N ASP A 83 -13.06 -4.92 -2.73
CA ASP A 83 -14.20 -4.01 -2.98
C ASP A 83 -15.54 -4.53 -2.43
N GLY A 84 -15.59 -5.77 -1.96
CA GLY A 84 -16.85 -6.47 -1.63
C GLY A 84 -17.38 -6.28 -0.21
N HIS A 85 -16.73 -5.48 0.64
CA HIS A 85 -17.12 -5.35 2.05
C HIS A 85 -16.75 -4.00 2.67
N ASN A 86 -17.35 -3.71 3.82
CA ASN A 86 -17.21 -2.46 4.56
C ASN A 86 -16.30 -2.60 5.81
N PHE A 87 -15.48 -3.64 5.85
CA PHE A 87 -14.39 -3.80 6.83
C PHE A 87 -13.10 -3.09 6.40
N GLU A 88 -12.13 -3.03 7.32
CA GLU A 88 -10.82 -2.40 7.13
C GLU A 88 -10.13 -2.83 5.82
N CYS A 89 -10.01 -1.89 4.89
CA CYS A 89 -9.29 -2.08 3.62
C CYS A 89 -8.86 -0.71 3.06
N TRP A 90 -7.94 -0.70 2.10
CA TRP A 90 -7.46 0.52 1.46
C TRP A 90 -8.57 1.34 0.81
N ARG A 91 -9.66 0.68 0.37
CA ARG A 91 -10.84 1.34 -0.20
C ARG A 91 -11.51 2.34 0.75
N MET A 92 -11.30 2.22 2.06
CA MET A 92 -11.86 3.17 3.03
C MET A 92 -11.19 4.56 2.95
N ILE A 93 -10.00 4.65 2.32
CA ILE A 93 -9.29 5.90 2.03
C ILE A 93 -8.94 5.91 0.53
N PRO A 94 -9.92 6.18 -0.36
CA PRO A 94 -9.82 5.94 -1.80
C PRO A 94 -8.64 6.62 -2.49
N HIS A 95 -8.36 7.89 -2.16
CA HIS A 95 -7.30 8.67 -2.80
C HIS A 95 -5.90 8.12 -2.52
N GLU A 96 -5.67 7.56 -1.33
CA GLU A 96 -4.40 6.88 -1.00
C GLU A 96 -4.25 5.55 -1.76
N ARG A 97 -5.37 4.85 -1.99
CA ARG A 97 -5.38 3.64 -2.83
C ARG A 97 -5.10 3.96 -4.29
N GLU A 98 -5.70 5.02 -4.81
CA GLU A 98 -5.43 5.52 -6.16
C GLU A 98 -3.97 5.98 -6.31
N ARG A 99 -3.40 6.66 -5.30
CA ARG A 99 -1.98 6.99 -5.27
C ARG A 99 -1.09 5.75 -5.36
N LEU A 100 -1.42 4.68 -4.62
CA LEU A 100 -0.71 3.40 -4.73
C LEU A 100 -0.79 2.83 -6.15
N TYR A 101 -1.98 2.82 -6.76
CA TYR A 101 -2.16 2.33 -8.12
C TYR A 101 -1.35 3.15 -9.14
N GLY A 102 -1.35 4.47 -9.01
CA GLY A 102 -0.55 5.35 -9.86
C GLY A 102 0.95 5.09 -9.77
N LEU A 103 1.46 4.72 -8.59
CA LEU A 103 2.86 4.33 -8.42
C LEU A 103 3.18 2.95 -9.02
N LEU A 104 2.23 2.00 -8.96
CA LEU A 104 2.46 0.63 -9.41
C LEU A 104 2.22 0.43 -10.92
N GLU A 105 1.30 1.19 -11.52
CA GLU A 105 0.92 1.05 -12.93
C GLU A 105 2.12 1.11 -13.89
N PRO A 106 3.03 2.10 -13.82
CA PRO A 106 4.19 2.16 -14.71
C PRO A 106 5.14 0.96 -14.57
N LEU A 107 5.20 0.34 -13.38
CA LEU A 107 6.11 -0.78 -13.09
C LEU A 107 5.68 -2.07 -13.78
N THR A 108 4.42 -2.18 -14.18
CA THR A 108 3.90 -3.35 -14.90
C THR A 108 4.50 -3.49 -16.29
N ALA A 109 5.04 -2.41 -16.86
CA ALA A 109 5.77 -2.42 -18.13
C ALA A 109 7.17 -3.03 -18.01
N THR A 110 7.79 -2.98 -16.83
CA THR A 110 9.19 -3.35 -16.60
C THR A 110 9.37 -4.54 -15.67
N SER A 111 8.33 -4.93 -14.93
CA SER A 111 8.41 -5.99 -13.92
C SER A 111 7.07 -6.66 -13.66
N ARG A 112 7.09 -7.81 -12.99
CA ARG A 112 5.90 -8.45 -12.44
C ARG A 112 5.64 -7.93 -11.04
N VAL A 113 4.44 -7.42 -10.79
CA VAL A 113 4.02 -6.95 -9.46
C VAL A 113 3.03 -7.96 -8.89
N LEU A 114 3.33 -8.48 -7.70
CA LEU A 114 2.46 -9.32 -6.90
C LEU A 114 2.08 -8.56 -5.63
N ILE A 115 0.80 -8.57 -5.30
CA ILE A 115 0.27 -8.00 -4.05
C ILE A 115 -0.09 -9.15 -3.12
N LEU A 116 0.39 -9.10 -1.89
CA LEU A 116 0.01 -9.99 -0.80
C LEU A 116 -0.70 -9.15 0.27
N SER A 117 -2.00 -9.40 0.46
CA SER A 117 -2.86 -8.67 1.40
C SER A 117 -4.03 -9.50 1.91
#